data_AF-A0AAE1BHW3-F1
#
_entry.id   AF-A0AAE1BHW3-F1
#
_cell.length_a   1.000
_cell.length_b   1.000
_cell.length_c   1.000
_cell.angle_alpha   90.00
_cell.angle_beta   90.00
_cell.angle_gamma   90.00
#
_symmetry.space_group_name_H-M   'P 1'
#
loop_
_entity.id
_entity.type
_entity.pdbx_description
1 polymer ?
#
loop_
_entity_poly.entity_id
_entity_poly.type
_entity_poly.pdbx_seq_one_letter_code
_entity_poly.pdbx_strand_id
1 'polypeptide(L)'
;MISQEDYDVITGVEAGGNARQTLLHNQRYQVARTFMNLLGHISKDQTIQYILILVDDTLSEDKSRVEMLKEYTNYHHENIWRLLFSLLAHSDIFITFISACIIAKLACWSVNPLEGSDLTLYLTWLKD
;
A
#
# COMPACT_ATOMS: atom_id res chain seq x y z
N MET A 1 18.43 -1.40 -4.20
CA MET A 1 18.43 -0.12 -4.96
C MET A 1 17.14 -0.06 -5.75
N ILE A 2 16.51 1.11 -5.84
CA ILE A 2 15.30 1.31 -6.64
C ILE A 2 15.63 1.05 -8.11
N SER A 3 14.81 0.26 -8.80
CA SER A 3 14.99 -0.01 -10.22
C SER A 3 14.53 1.18 -11.06
N GLN A 4 15.01 1.30 -12.31
CA GLN A 4 14.51 2.35 -13.21
C GLN A 4 12.99 2.21 -13.43
N GLU A 5 12.50 0.97 -13.49
CA GLU A 5 11.08 0.66 -13.60
C GLU A 5 10.27 1.24 -12.42
N ASP A 6 10.74 1.01 -11.18
CA ASP A 6 10.09 1.56 -9.98
C ASP A 6 10.12 3.09 -9.97
N TYR A 7 11.23 3.70 -10.41
CA TYR A 7 11.35 5.15 -10.50
C TYR A 7 10.37 5.77 -11.51
N ASP A 8 10.24 5.16 -12.69
CA ASP A 8 9.33 5.63 -13.74
C ASP A 8 7.87 5.53 -13.30
N VAL A 9 7.52 4.45 -12.58
CA VAL A 9 6.19 4.26 -11.99
C VAL A 9 5.90 5.34 -10.95
N ILE A 10 6.81 5.59 -10.00
CA ILE A 10 6.61 6.61 -8.97
C ILE A 10 6.45 8.00 -9.58
N THR A 11 7.29 8.35 -10.56
CA THR A 11 7.20 9.63 -11.26
C THR A 11 5.88 9.76 -12.02
N GLY A 12 5.40 8.67 -12.64
CA GLY A 12 4.10 8.62 -13.31
C GLY A 12 2.92 8.77 -12.35
N VAL A 13 3.02 8.22 -11.14
CA VAL A 13 2.01 8.40 -10.08
C VAL A 13 2.02 9.85 -9.57
N GLU A 14 3.18 10.48 -9.43
CA GLU A 14 3.31 11.88 -8.98
C GLU A 14 2.85 12.92 -10.01
N ALA A 15 3.03 12.65 -11.32
CA ALA A 15 2.78 13.61 -12.40
C ALA A 15 1.34 14.17 -12.44
N GLY A 16 0.39 13.53 -11.75
CA GLY A 16 -0.98 14.00 -11.59
C GLY A 16 -1.80 13.98 -12.89
N GLY A 17 -3.04 14.46 -12.79
CA GLY A 17 -3.94 14.63 -13.94
C GLY A 17 -4.25 13.36 -14.74
N ASN A 18 -4.47 13.51 -16.05
CA ASN A 18 -4.87 12.41 -16.93
C ASN A 18 -3.78 11.35 -17.12
N ALA A 19 -2.49 11.74 -17.06
CA ALA A 19 -1.37 10.82 -17.22
C ALA A 19 -1.35 9.81 -16.06
N ARG A 20 -1.50 10.28 -14.82
CA ARG A 20 -1.62 9.42 -13.63
C ARG A 20 -2.81 8.47 -13.74
N GLN A 21 -3.98 8.97 -14.11
CA GLN A 21 -5.19 8.14 -14.25
C GLN A 21 -5.00 7.04 -15.31
N THR A 22 -4.33 7.36 -16.41
CA THR A 22 -4.01 6.41 -17.49
C THR A 22 -3.05 5.33 -17.00
N LEU A 23 -2.00 5.71 -16.27
CA LEU A 23 -1.05 4.78 -15.65
C LEU A 23 -1.76 3.85 -14.65
N LEU A 24 -2.54 4.43 -13.74
CA LEU A 24 -3.29 3.68 -12.72
C LEU A 24 -4.36 2.78 -13.34
N HIS A 25 -4.90 3.10 -14.51
CA HIS A 25 -5.88 2.24 -15.19
C HIS A 25 -5.21 1.11 -15.98
N ASN A 26 -4.17 1.42 -16.75
CA ASN A 26 -3.56 0.50 -17.72
C ASN A 26 -2.46 -0.38 -17.10
N GLN A 27 -1.79 0.10 -16.05
CA GLN A 27 -0.62 -0.54 -15.45
C GLN A 27 -0.83 -0.84 -13.95
N ARG A 28 -2.08 -1.10 -13.54
CA ARG A 28 -2.50 -1.41 -12.15
C ARG A 28 -1.54 -2.36 -11.42
N TYR A 29 -1.24 -3.49 -12.07
CA TYR A 29 -0.38 -4.53 -11.50
C TYR A 29 1.05 -4.04 -11.27
N GLN A 30 1.60 -3.25 -12.21
CA GLN A 30 2.95 -2.72 -12.10
C GLN A 30 3.05 -1.70 -10.96
N VAL A 31 2.02 -0.85 -10.82
CA VAL A 31 1.94 0.11 -9.71
C VAL A 31 1.87 -0.62 -8.37
N ALA A 32 1.03 -1.65 -8.26
CA ALA A 32 0.92 -2.47 -7.05
C ALA A 32 2.25 -3.13 -6.70
N ARG A 33 2.92 -3.73 -7.68
CA ARG A 33 4.24 -4.35 -7.55
C ARG A 33 5.27 -3.36 -7.02
N THR A 34 5.36 -2.18 -7.63
CA THR A 34 6.31 -1.15 -7.21
C THR A 34 6.03 -0.68 -5.78
N PHE A 35 4.78 -0.44 -5.39
CA PHE A 35 4.46 -0.10 -4.00
C PHE A 35 4.87 -1.18 -3.01
N MET A 36 4.55 -2.45 -3.29
CA MET A 36 4.91 -3.58 -2.43
C MET A 36 6.43 -3.76 -2.32
N ASN A 37 7.15 -3.68 -3.45
CA ASN A 37 8.61 -3.78 -3.47
C ASN A 37 9.28 -2.65 -2.67
N LEU A 38 8.83 -1.40 -2.88
CA LEU A 38 9.42 -0.25 -2.21
C LEU A 38 9.16 -0.29 -0.70
N LEU A 39 7.94 -0.62 -0.26
CA LEU A 39 7.62 -0.76 1.15
C LEU A 39 8.32 -1.96 1.81
N GLY A 40 8.55 -3.06 1.07
CA GLY A 40 9.21 -4.25 1.59
C GLY A 40 10.74 -4.18 1.66
N HIS A 41 11.39 -3.38 0.81
CA HIS A 41 12.85 -3.37 0.67
C HIS A 41 13.53 -2.07 1.12
N ILE A 42 12.78 -0.98 1.34
CA ILE A 42 13.35 0.28 1.79
C ILE A 42 13.26 0.37 3.31
N SER A 43 14.38 0.72 3.95
CA SER A 43 14.47 0.86 5.41
C SER A 43 14.62 2.32 5.88
N LYS A 44 14.62 3.30 4.96
CA LYS A 44 14.75 4.71 5.33
C LYS A 44 13.37 5.30 5.63
N ASP A 45 13.14 5.73 6.85
CA ASP A 45 11.84 6.22 7.35
C ASP A 45 11.19 7.26 6.45
N GLN A 46 11.91 8.32 6.09
CA GLN A 46 11.40 9.38 5.20
C GLN A 46 10.88 8.83 3.87
N THR A 47 11.55 7.81 3.33
CA THR A 47 11.14 7.20 2.06
C THR A 47 9.93 6.30 2.28
N ILE A 48 9.87 5.54 3.38
CA ILE A 48 8.68 4.75 3.74
C ILE A 48 7.47 5.68 3.91
N GLN A 49 7.61 6.77 4.68
CA GLN A 49 6.56 7.77 4.89
C GLN A 49 6.06 8.33 3.54
N TYR A 50 6.97 8.70 2.66
CA TYR A 50 6.64 9.20 1.33
C TYR A 50 5.86 8.18 0.49
N ILE A 51 6.33 6.93 0.44
CA ILE A 51 5.62 5.87 -0.31
C ILE A 51 4.25 5.58 0.31
N LEU A 52 4.14 5.57 1.64
CA LEU A 52 2.87 5.39 2.33
C LEU A 52 1.87 6.50 1.99
N ILE A 53 2.31 7.76 1.92
CA ILE A 53 1.45 8.88 1.49
C ILE A 53 0.99 8.66 0.05
N LEU A 54 1.89 8.30 -0.88
CA LEU A 54 1.51 8.05 -2.27
C LEU A 54 0.49 6.90 -2.40
N VAL A 55 0.66 5.83 -1.63
CA VAL A 55 -0.29 4.72 -1.57
C VAL A 55 -1.63 5.23 -1.04
N ASP A 56 -1.62 5.92 0.09
CA ASP A 56 -2.82 6.42 0.76
C ASP A 56 -3.63 7.36 -0.15
N ASP A 57 -2.96 8.30 -0.84
CA ASP A 57 -3.57 9.23 -1.80
C ASP A 57 -4.15 8.47 -3.00
N THR A 58 -3.40 7.52 -3.54
CA THR A 58 -3.84 6.73 -4.70
C THR A 58 -5.10 5.92 -4.38
N LEU A 59 -5.19 5.34 -3.18
CA LEU A 59 -6.37 4.61 -2.73
C LEU A 59 -7.53 5.56 -2.38
N SER A 60 -7.25 6.74 -1.82
CA SER A 60 -8.28 7.73 -1.45
C SER A 60 -9.05 8.28 -2.64
N GLU A 61 -8.38 8.45 -3.78
CA GLU A 61 -8.98 8.98 -5.00
C GLU A 61 -10.06 8.07 -5.59
N ASP A 62 -9.86 6.76 -5.52
CA ASP A 62 -10.79 5.78 -6.04
C ASP A 62 -10.71 4.49 -5.22
N LYS A 63 -11.80 4.20 -4.51
CA LYS A 63 -11.93 3.04 -3.62
C LYS A 63 -11.73 1.71 -4.36
N SER A 64 -12.02 1.64 -5.66
CA SER A 64 -11.84 0.40 -6.43
C SER A 64 -10.37 0.02 -6.60
N ARG A 65 -9.43 0.97 -6.41
CA ARG A 65 -7.99 0.74 -6.54
C ARG A 65 -7.42 -0.14 -5.43
N VAL A 66 -8.14 -0.34 -4.32
CA VAL A 66 -7.71 -1.32 -3.31
C VAL A 66 -7.55 -2.74 -3.88
N GLU A 67 -8.32 -3.07 -4.92
CA GLU A 67 -8.26 -4.40 -5.55
C GLU A 67 -6.93 -4.63 -6.26
N MET A 68 -6.27 -3.60 -6.79
CA MET A 68 -4.99 -3.77 -7.48
C MET A 68 -3.90 -4.36 -6.57
N LEU A 69 -3.93 -3.98 -5.28
CA LEU A 69 -3.00 -4.48 -4.28
C LEU A 69 -3.33 -5.92 -3.89
N LYS A 70 -4.63 -6.26 -3.78
CA LYS A 70 -5.07 -7.63 -3.46
C LYS A 70 -4.83 -8.60 -4.61
N GLU A 71 -5.11 -8.19 -5.85
CA GLU A 71 -4.82 -8.95 -7.06
C GLU A 71 -3.34 -9.30 -7.14
N TYR A 72 -2.45 -8.34 -6.88
CA TYR A 72 -1.01 -8.56 -6.84
C TYR A 72 -0.63 -9.61 -5.78
N THR A 73 -1.11 -9.46 -4.54
CA THR A 73 -0.77 -10.39 -3.47
C THR A 73 -1.32 -11.79 -3.66
N ASN A 74 -2.52 -11.90 -4.25
CA ASN A 74 -3.11 -13.19 -4.59
C ASN A 74 -2.28 -13.93 -5.65
N TYR A 75 -1.76 -13.19 -6.64
CA TYR A 75 -0.93 -13.74 -7.71
C TYR A 75 0.43 -14.22 -7.20
N HIS A 76 1.08 -13.49 -6.29
CA HIS A 76 2.40 -13.84 -5.74
C HIS A 76 2.37 -14.68 -4.47
N HIS A 77 1.18 -15.03 -3.98
CA HIS A 77 0.98 -15.68 -2.69
C HIS A 77 1.66 -14.93 -1.52
N GLU A 78 1.76 -13.61 -1.66
CA GLU A 78 2.27 -12.73 -0.62
C GLU A 78 1.12 -12.30 0.29
N ASN A 79 1.41 -11.99 1.54
CA ASN A 79 0.41 -11.44 2.46
C ASN A 79 0.69 -9.94 2.66
N ILE A 80 -0.14 -9.08 2.05
CA ILE A 80 -0.07 -7.62 2.22
C ILE A 80 -0.18 -7.20 3.67
N TRP A 81 -1.00 -7.92 4.45
CA TRP A 81 -1.21 -7.65 5.86
C TRP A 81 0.06 -7.87 6.65
N ARG A 82 0.86 -8.88 6.31
CA ARG A 82 2.16 -9.11 6.97
C ARG A 82 3.09 -7.91 6.79
N LEU A 83 3.16 -7.35 5.58
CA LEU A 83 3.95 -6.14 5.32
C LEU A 83 3.41 -4.95 6.12
N LEU A 84 2.11 -4.67 6.05
CA LEU A 84 1.51 -3.53 6.74
C LEU A 84 1.55 -3.66 8.27
N PHE A 85 1.37 -4.85 8.82
CA PHE A 85 1.51 -5.10 10.26
C PHE A 85 2.95 -4.97 10.74
N SER A 86 3.94 -5.30 9.90
CA SER A 86 5.34 -5.01 10.25
C SER A 86 5.61 -3.51 10.38
N LEU A 87 4.89 -2.67 9.61
CA LEU A 87 4.96 -1.22 9.70
C LEU A 87 4.17 -0.65 10.90
N LEU A 88 3.17 -1.35 11.43
CA LEU A 88 2.50 -0.96 12.69
C LEU A 88 3.41 -1.08 13.91
N ALA A 89 4.40 -1.97 13.87
CA ALA A 89 5.39 -2.15 14.92
C ALA A 89 6.58 -1.18 14.79
N HIS A 90 6.54 -0.24 13.83
CA HIS A 90 7.63 0.70 13.60
C HIS A 90 7.74 1.73 14.73
N SER A 91 8.95 2.21 15.01
CA SER A 91 9.19 3.24 16.04
C SER A 91 8.70 4.63 15.65
N ASP A 92 8.40 4.84 14.37
CA ASP A 92 7.94 6.12 13.83
C ASP A 92 6.41 6.17 13.85
N ILE A 93 5.87 7.13 14.60
CA ILE A 93 4.43 7.26 14.83
C ILE A 93 3.68 7.56 13.52
N PHE A 94 4.29 8.30 12.60
CA PHE A 94 3.65 8.66 11.33
C PHE A 94 3.50 7.43 10.42
N ILE A 95 4.57 6.63 10.30
CA ILE A 95 4.54 5.34 9.56
C ILE A 95 3.44 4.45 10.13
N THR A 96 3.40 4.31 11.45
CA THR A 96 2.40 3.50 12.15
C THR A 96 0.97 3.99 11.86
N PHE A 97 0.73 5.29 11.96
CA PHE A 97 -0.61 5.86 11.74
C PHE A 97 -1.09 5.72 10.30
N ILE A 98 -0.27 6.09 9.31
CA ILE A 98 -0.67 5.97 7.90
C ILE A 98 -0.84 4.50 7.51
N SER A 99 0.01 3.60 8.03
CA SER A 99 -0.15 2.16 7.80
C SER A 99 -1.49 1.66 8.33
N ALA A 100 -1.92 2.11 9.53
CA ALA A 100 -3.23 1.78 10.07
C ALA A 100 -4.38 2.31 9.17
N CYS A 101 -4.26 3.55 8.67
CA CYS A 101 -5.23 4.09 7.71
C CYS A 101 -5.34 3.25 6.44
N ILE A 102 -4.21 2.84 5.85
CA ILE A 102 -4.18 1.99 4.66
C ILE A 102 -4.80 0.61 4.96
N ILE A 103 -4.48 0.00 6.10
CA ILE A 103 -5.10 -1.28 6.53
C ILE A 103 -6.62 -1.13 6.62
N ALA A 104 -7.11 -0.07 7.25
CA ALA A 104 -8.55 0.19 7.35
C ALA A 104 -9.20 0.35 5.97
N LYS A 105 -8.56 1.07 5.03
CA LYS A 105 -9.06 1.22 3.66
C LYS A 105 -9.13 -0.12 2.94
N LEU A 106 -8.07 -0.92 3.02
CA LEU A 106 -8.02 -2.25 2.41
C LEU A 106 -9.04 -3.21 3.03
N ALA A 107 -9.32 -3.11 4.33
CA ALA A 107 -10.29 -3.94 5.00
C ALA A 107 -11.73 -3.54 4.65
N CYS A 108 -12.01 -2.24 4.54
CA CYS A 108 -13.37 -1.71 4.35
C CYS A 108 -13.79 -1.57 2.88
N TRP A 109 -12.86 -1.30 1.95
CA TRP A 109 -13.20 -1.01 0.55
C TRP A 109 -13.04 -2.21 -0.37
N SER A 110 -12.36 -3.27 0.08
CA SER A 110 -12.18 -4.45 -0.74
C SER A 110 -13.44 -5.32 -0.79
N VAL A 111 -13.58 -6.09 -1.87
CA VAL A 111 -14.64 -7.10 -2.01
C VAL A 111 -14.53 -8.20 -0.95
N ASN A 112 -13.31 -8.67 -0.67
CA ASN A 112 -13.05 -9.70 0.35
C ASN A 112 -12.39 -9.06 1.58
N PRO A 113 -13.15 -8.79 2.67
CA PRO A 113 -12.63 -8.05 3.82
C PRO A 113 -11.52 -8.80 4.57
N LEU A 114 -10.89 -8.10 5.51
CA LEU A 114 -9.92 -8.70 6.42
C LEU A 114 -10.63 -9.69 7.36
N GLU A 115 -10.20 -10.95 7.37
CA GLU A 115 -10.83 -12.02 8.15
C GLU A 115 -9.82 -12.79 9.01
N GLY A 116 -10.32 -13.55 9.99
CA GLY A 116 -9.51 -14.49 10.77
C GLY A 116 -8.50 -13.86 11.73
N SER A 117 -7.28 -14.42 11.74
CA SER A 117 -6.21 -14.02 12.66
C SER A 117 -5.73 -12.60 12.41
N ASP A 118 -5.68 -12.17 11.15
CA ASP A 118 -5.18 -10.84 10.77
C ASP A 118 -6.13 -9.74 11.25
N LEU A 119 -7.45 -9.98 11.19
CA LEU A 119 -8.45 -9.08 11.78
C LEU A 119 -8.28 -8.97 13.30
N THR A 120 -8.10 -10.11 13.96
CA THR A 120 -7.92 -10.13 15.43
C THR A 120 -6.67 -9.35 15.85
N LEU A 121 -5.58 -9.49 15.10
CA LEU A 121 -4.33 -8.76 15.35
C LEU A 121 -4.55 -7.25 15.18
N TYR A 122 -5.21 -6.83 14.10
CA TYR A 122 -5.49 -5.41 13.87
C TYR A 122 -6.40 -4.80 14.94
N LEU A 123 -7.46 -5.51 15.34
CA LEU A 123 -8.36 -5.04 16.41
C LEU A 123 -7.69 -4.99 17.79
N THR A 124 -6.76 -5.91 18.05
CA THR A 124 -5.95 -5.88 19.29
C THR A 124 -5.05 -4.66 19.30
N TRP A 125 -4.37 -4.38 18.19
CA TRP A 125 -3.53 -3.19 18.05
C TRP A 125 -4.33 -1.90 18.21
N LEU A 126 -5.56 -1.82 17.69
CA LEU A 126 -6.41 -0.63 17.87
C LEU A 126 -6.87 -0.38 19.31
N LYS A 127 -6.82 -1.42 20.16
CA LYS A 127 -7.27 -1.34 21.55
C LYS A 127 -6.16 -0.85 22.48
N ASP A 128 -4.91 -1.17 22.15
CA ASP A 128 -3.71 -0.82 22.92
C ASP A 128 -3.27 0.64 22.65
#